data_AF-A0A935V4A3-F1
#
_entry.id   AF-A0A935V4A3-F1
#
_cell.length_a   1.000
_cell.length_b   1.000
_cell.length_c   1.000
_cell.angle_alpha   90.00
_cell.angle_beta   90.00
_cell.angle_gamma   90.00
#
_symmetry.space_group_name_H-M   'P 1'
#
loop_
_entity.id
_entity.type
_entity.pdbx_description
1 polymer ?
#
loop_
_entity_poly.entity_id
_entity_poly.type
_entity_poly.pdbx_seq_one_letter_code
_entity_poly.pdbx_strand_id
1 'polypeptide(L)'
;MLKITEIKFANLMGTRYTEILVVWGNALTKNFVAGVYNSVGLNGANPAGSGDSTPAILVDKIDMKKVQEDNHGLSTVKNGPRLWTVDRIGVKAGKERDFQGLKARWVAWFFIPAAILEQDLEFMTDSGKTMITQDELGNTYDRVGGPYSNFKP
;
A
#
# COMPACT_ATOMS: atom_id res chain seq x y z
N MET A 1 -0.33 16.65 18.27
CA MET A 1 0.47 16.55 17.03
C MET A 1 0.85 15.08 16.84
N LEU A 2 0.57 14.47 15.69
CA LEU A 2 0.97 13.09 15.43
C LEU A 2 2.50 13.01 15.40
N LYS A 3 3.08 12.22 16.31
CA LYS A 3 4.54 11.98 16.32
C LYS A 3 4.87 11.06 15.14
N ILE A 4 5.49 11.65 14.11
CA ILE A 4 6.00 10.93 12.95
C ILE A 4 7.51 10.79 13.13
N THR A 5 8.03 9.59 12.92
CA THR A 5 9.46 9.28 13.03
C THR A 5 9.93 8.75 11.68
N GLU A 6 11.07 9.23 11.20
CA GLU A 6 11.73 8.59 10.07
C GLU A 6 12.41 7.30 10.53
N ILE A 7 12.11 6.19 9.85
CA ILE A 7 12.70 4.89 10.10
C ILE A 7 13.35 4.42 8.81
N LYS A 8 14.57 3.89 8.92
CA LYS A 8 15.35 3.35 7.81
C LYS A 8 15.53 1.86 8.02
N PHE A 9 15.33 1.09 6.97
CA PHE A 9 15.54 -0.35 6.95
C PHE A 9 16.52 -0.70 5.83
N ALA A 10 17.37 -1.69 6.08
CA ALA A 10 18.28 -2.28 5.09
C ALA A 10 18.18 -3.81 5.13
N ASN A 11 18.76 -4.50 4.15
CA ASN A 11 18.69 -5.97 4.06
C ASN A 11 17.23 -6.48 3.96
N LEU A 12 16.36 -5.74 3.26
CA LEU A 12 14.95 -6.08 3.11
C LEU A 12 14.67 -7.05 1.96
N MET A 13 15.58 -7.20 0.99
CA MET A 13 15.34 -8.05 -0.18
C MET A 13 14.90 -9.47 0.24
N GLY A 14 13.74 -9.91 -0.24
CA GLY A 14 13.18 -11.23 0.06
C GLY A 14 12.56 -11.38 1.45
N THR A 15 12.56 -10.34 2.27
CA THR A 15 11.85 -10.32 3.56
C THR A 15 10.36 -10.07 3.33
N ARG A 16 9.53 -10.51 4.27
CA ARG A 16 8.09 -10.46 4.13
C ARG A 16 7.45 -9.41 5.01
N TYR A 17 6.36 -8.82 4.52
CA TYR A 17 5.53 -7.87 5.26
C TYR A 17 4.04 -8.07 4.95
N THR A 18 3.17 -7.53 5.79
CA THR A 18 1.73 -7.38 5.53
C THR A 18 1.32 -5.95 5.82
N GLU A 19 0.38 -5.44 5.04
CA GLU A 19 -0.27 -4.17 5.27
C GLU A 19 -1.74 -4.37 5.64
N ILE A 20 -2.20 -3.64 6.65
CA ILE A 20 -3.61 -3.47 6.97
C ILE A 20 -4.00 -2.08 6.50
N LEU A 21 -4.97 -2.00 5.59
CA LEU A 21 -5.56 -0.74 5.17
C LEU A 21 -6.89 -0.58 5.88
N VAL A 22 -7.08 0.57 6.53
CA VAL A 22 -8.37 0.95 7.09
C VAL A 22 -8.89 2.13 6.28
N VAL A 23 -10.08 1.99 5.71
CA VAL A 23 -10.70 2.98 4.83
C VAL A 23 -11.65 3.85 5.64
N TRP A 24 -11.50 5.16 5.51
CA TRP A 24 -12.42 6.18 6.01
C TRP A 24 -12.83 7.10 4.86
N GLY A 25 -13.82 7.95 5.10
CA GLY A 25 -14.25 8.92 4.12
C GLY A 25 -15.73 9.23 4.20
N ASN A 26 -16.29 9.69 3.09
CA ASN A 26 -17.69 10.03 2.97
C ASN A 26 -18.29 9.37 1.73
N ALA A 27 -19.33 8.56 1.95
CA ALA A 27 -19.98 7.81 0.89
C ALA A 27 -20.81 8.67 -0.07
N LEU A 28 -21.34 9.82 0.39
CA LEU A 28 -22.10 10.74 -0.45
C LEU A 28 -21.18 11.47 -1.43
N THR A 29 -20.03 11.95 -0.95
CA THR A 29 -19.06 12.65 -1.80
C THR A 29 -18.10 11.72 -2.53
N LYS A 30 -18.12 10.42 -2.21
CA LYS A 30 -17.19 9.39 -2.72
C LYS A 30 -15.71 9.71 -2.46
N ASN A 31 -15.43 10.52 -1.44
CA ASN A 31 -14.06 10.85 -1.04
C ASN A 31 -13.61 9.85 0.02
N PHE A 32 -12.82 8.86 -0.39
CA PHE A 32 -12.29 7.84 0.50
C PHE A 32 -10.77 7.89 0.60
N VAL A 33 -10.26 7.58 1.79
CA VAL A 33 -8.84 7.50 2.08
C VAL A 33 -8.56 6.27 2.94
N ALA A 34 -7.51 5.53 2.61
CA ALA A 34 -7.02 4.43 3.40
C ALA A 34 -5.78 4.86 4.19
N GLY A 35 -5.77 4.61 5.50
CA GLY A 35 -4.52 4.60 6.25
C GLY A 35 -3.80 3.27 6.03
N VAL A 36 -2.58 3.30 5.50
CA VAL A 36 -1.77 2.11 5.24
C VAL A 36 -0.90 1.81 6.45
N TYR A 37 -1.11 0.66 7.09
CA TYR A 37 -0.34 0.21 8.26
C TYR A 37 0.54 -0.98 7.88
N ASN A 38 1.85 -0.79 7.85
CA ASN A 38 2.82 -1.79 7.39
C ASN A 38 3.55 -2.45 8.57
N SER A 39 3.77 -3.76 8.48
CA SER A 39 4.40 -4.56 9.53
C SER A 39 5.93 -4.59 9.52
N VAL A 40 6.61 -3.97 8.54
CA VAL A 40 8.07 -4.05 8.37
C VAL A 40 8.85 -3.75 9.67
N GLY A 41 9.82 -4.63 9.97
CA GLY A 41 10.66 -4.53 11.17
C GLY A 41 9.94 -4.75 12.51
N LEU A 42 8.78 -5.42 12.50
CA LEU A 42 7.99 -5.80 13.68
C LEU A 42 7.75 -7.32 13.74
N ASN A 43 7.02 -7.78 14.75
CA ASN A 43 6.50 -9.14 14.86
C ASN A 43 7.56 -10.26 14.85
N GLY A 44 8.76 -9.99 15.37
CA GLY A 44 9.87 -10.93 15.36
C GLY A 44 10.90 -10.68 14.26
N ALA A 45 10.64 -9.76 13.33
CA ALA A 45 11.66 -9.22 12.44
C ALA A 45 12.63 -8.32 13.19
N ASN A 46 13.86 -8.20 12.68
CA ASN A 46 14.84 -7.28 13.22
C ASN A 46 14.41 -5.83 12.90
N PRO A 47 14.31 -4.94 13.91
CA PRO A 47 13.90 -3.54 13.70
C PRO A 47 14.84 -2.72 12.82
N ALA A 48 16.10 -3.14 12.64
CA ALA A 48 17.07 -2.54 11.71
C ALA A 48 16.93 -3.08 10.27
N GLY A 49 16.06 -4.07 10.06
CA GLY A 49 15.82 -4.77 8.79
C GLY A 49 16.16 -6.26 8.86
N SER A 50 15.66 -7.03 7.90
CA SER A 50 15.64 -8.51 7.85
C SER A 50 14.66 -9.21 8.81
N GLY A 51 14.36 -10.49 8.53
CA GLY A 51 13.43 -11.32 9.30
C GLY A 51 11.99 -11.28 8.80
N ASP A 52 11.14 -12.13 9.40
CA ASP A 52 9.73 -12.26 9.02
C ASP A 52 8.86 -11.31 9.84
N SER A 53 8.33 -10.27 9.21
CA SER A 53 7.45 -9.32 9.90
C SER A 53 5.97 -9.64 9.71
N THR A 54 5.67 -10.78 9.08
CA THR A 54 4.32 -11.27 8.82
C THR A 54 4.17 -12.77 9.16
N PRO A 55 4.41 -13.18 10.43
CA PRO A 55 4.21 -14.57 10.83
C PRO A 55 2.77 -15.02 10.57
N ALA A 56 2.59 -16.14 9.86
CA ALA A 56 1.28 -16.67 9.47
C ALA A 56 0.34 -16.83 10.68
N ILE A 57 0.88 -17.28 11.82
CA ILE A 57 0.12 -17.46 13.08
C ILE A 57 -0.55 -16.18 13.59
N LEU A 58 -0.01 -14.99 13.25
CA LEU A 58 -0.61 -13.71 13.58
C LEU A 58 -1.59 -13.26 12.48
N VAL A 59 -1.17 -13.36 11.22
CA VAL A 59 -1.88 -12.85 10.04
C VAL A 59 -3.18 -13.61 9.75
N ASP A 60 -3.17 -14.92 9.99
CA ASP A 60 -4.31 -15.80 9.70
C ASP A 60 -5.43 -15.65 10.73
N LYS A 61 -5.10 -15.18 11.94
CA LYS A 61 -6.07 -14.97 13.03
C LYS A 61 -6.80 -13.64 12.95
N ILE A 62 -6.35 -12.71 12.11
CA ILE A 62 -6.92 -11.36 12.05
C ILE A 62 -8.34 -11.44 11.49
N ASP A 63 -9.31 -11.11 12.34
CA ASP A 63 -10.68 -10.84 11.92
C ASP A 63 -10.79 -9.42 11.36
N MET A 64 -10.88 -9.32 10.04
CA MET A 64 -10.92 -8.03 9.33
C MET A 64 -12.23 -7.25 9.57
N LYS A 65 -13.34 -7.93 9.91
CA LYS A 65 -14.58 -7.25 10.31
C LYS A 65 -14.40 -6.58 11.66
N LYS A 66 -13.80 -7.30 12.61
CA LYS A 66 -13.45 -6.71 13.91
C LYS A 66 -12.45 -5.56 13.77
N VAL A 67 -11.45 -5.68 12.89
CA VAL A 67 -10.55 -4.54 12.58
C VAL A 67 -11.37 -3.36 12.07
N GLN A 68 -12.33 -3.58 11.18
CA GLN A 68 -13.16 -2.50 10.67
C GLN A 68 -13.95 -1.81 11.79
N GLU A 69 -14.63 -2.58 12.62
CA GLU A 69 -15.43 -2.11 13.75
C GLU A 69 -14.58 -1.34 14.77
N ASP A 70 -13.48 -1.93 15.25
CA ASP A 70 -12.59 -1.35 16.28
C ASP A 70 -11.90 -0.06 15.79
N ASN A 71 -11.85 0.17 14.48
CA ASN A 71 -11.23 1.34 13.88
C ASN A 71 -12.26 2.35 13.32
N HIS A 72 -13.56 2.09 13.50
CA HIS A 72 -14.65 2.87 12.90
C HIS A 72 -14.44 3.09 11.39
N GLY A 73 -13.93 2.07 10.71
CA GLY A 73 -13.66 2.09 9.27
C GLY A 73 -14.92 1.82 8.46
N LEU A 74 -14.98 2.39 7.26
CA LEU A 74 -15.98 2.06 6.24
C LEU A 74 -15.68 0.70 5.58
N SER A 75 -14.39 0.34 5.50
CA SER A 75 -13.91 -0.93 4.98
C SER A 75 -12.50 -1.19 5.48
N THR A 76 -12.03 -2.43 5.34
CA THR A 76 -10.66 -2.83 5.64
C THR A 76 -10.12 -3.79 4.58
N VAL A 77 -8.81 -3.74 4.34
CA VAL A 77 -8.12 -4.64 3.42
C VAL A 77 -6.89 -5.21 4.09
N LYS A 78 -6.69 -6.52 3.95
CA LYS A 78 -5.45 -7.21 4.31
C LYS A 78 -4.62 -7.40 3.04
N ASN A 79 -3.56 -6.63 2.87
CA ASN A 79 -2.67 -6.72 1.72
C ASN A 79 -1.37 -7.43 2.11
N GLY A 80 -1.32 -8.72 1.84
CA GLY A 80 -0.16 -9.57 2.10
C GLY A 80 -0.54 -10.97 2.58
N PRO A 81 0.45 -11.82 2.87
CA PRO A 81 1.88 -11.51 2.93
C PRO A 81 2.48 -11.13 1.56
N ARG A 82 3.37 -10.14 1.54
CA ARG A 82 4.15 -9.66 0.37
C ARG A 82 5.65 -9.82 0.63
N LEU A 83 6.44 -9.78 -0.44
CA LEU A 83 7.89 -9.79 -0.40
C LEU A 83 8.44 -8.42 -0.81
N TRP A 84 9.43 -7.92 -0.08
CA TRP A 84 10.20 -6.77 -0.51
C TRP A 84 11.14 -7.15 -1.67
N THR A 85 11.08 -6.38 -2.75
CA THR A 85 11.96 -6.49 -3.92
C THR A 85 13.05 -5.42 -3.95
N VAL A 86 13.14 -4.63 -2.88
CA VAL A 86 14.15 -3.60 -2.67
C VAL A 86 14.91 -3.91 -1.39
N ASP A 87 16.19 -3.54 -1.35
CA ASP A 87 17.03 -3.83 -0.20
C ASP A 87 16.91 -2.78 0.92
N ARG A 88 16.60 -1.54 0.56
CA ARG A 88 16.61 -0.39 1.48
C ARG A 88 15.42 0.51 1.26
N ILE A 89 14.81 0.92 2.36
CA ILE A 89 13.73 1.93 2.36
C ILE A 89 13.94 2.91 3.53
N GLY A 90 13.52 4.15 3.31
CA GLY A 90 13.31 5.15 4.37
C GLY A 90 11.85 5.55 4.37
N VAL A 91 11.20 5.52 5.53
CA VAL A 91 9.77 5.79 5.63
C VAL A 91 9.46 6.67 6.83
N LYS A 92 8.52 7.60 6.65
CA LYS A 92 7.92 8.36 7.75
C LYS A 92 6.82 7.49 8.37
N ALA A 93 7.06 7.01 9.58
CA ALA A 93 6.16 6.11 10.28
C ALA A 93 5.46 6.83 11.44
N GLY A 94 4.17 6.54 11.60
CA GLY A 94 3.40 6.90 12.78
C GLY A 94 3.67 5.96 13.97
N LYS A 95 2.83 6.10 15.01
CA LYS A 95 2.87 5.19 16.16
C LYS A 95 2.52 3.76 15.73
N GLU A 96 3.15 2.79 16.39
CA GLU A 96 2.75 1.39 16.30
C GLU A 96 1.31 1.18 16.76
N ARG A 97 0.61 0.29 16.07
CA ARG A 97 -0.76 -0.15 16.33
C ARG A 97 -0.80 -1.67 16.34
N ASP A 98 -1.68 -2.22 17.16
CA ASP A 98 -1.95 -3.65 17.24
C ASP A 98 -3.22 -3.99 16.45
N PHE A 99 -3.12 -4.98 15.56
CA PHE A 99 -4.22 -5.56 14.82
C PHE A 99 -4.36 -7.03 15.22
N GLN A 100 -4.88 -7.26 16.43
CA GLN A 100 -5.11 -8.60 17.00
C GLN A 100 -3.83 -9.43 17.11
N GLY A 101 -2.76 -8.79 17.57
CA GLY A 101 -1.42 -9.36 17.74
C GLY A 101 -0.44 -9.02 16.62
N LEU A 102 -0.92 -8.67 15.42
CA LEU A 102 -0.04 -8.15 14.36
C LEU A 102 0.26 -6.67 14.63
N LYS A 103 1.51 -6.36 14.99
CA LYS A 103 1.99 -4.98 15.13
C LYS A 103 2.29 -4.38 13.76
N ALA A 104 1.83 -3.15 13.53
CA ALA A 104 2.09 -2.40 12.31
C ALA A 104 2.19 -0.90 12.60
N ARG A 105 2.82 -0.13 11.72
CA ARG A 105 2.90 1.34 11.81
C ARG A 105 2.21 1.96 10.61
N TRP A 106 1.52 3.07 10.84
CA TRP A 106 1.04 3.91 9.73
C TRP A 106 2.23 4.40 8.91
N VAL A 107 2.20 4.27 7.59
CA VAL A 107 3.30 4.67 6.68
C VAL A 107 2.86 5.58 5.54
N ALA A 108 1.57 5.56 5.19
CA ALA A 108 1.04 6.37 4.09
C ALA A 108 -0.46 6.58 4.19
N TRP A 109 -0.92 7.65 3.54
CA TRP A 109 -2.32 7.80 3.13
C TRP A 109 -2.46 7.34 1.68
N PHE A 110 -3.45 6.50 1.41
CA PHE A 110 -3.83 6.09 0.07
C PHE A 110 -5.18 6.72 -0.28
N PHE A 111 -5.18 7.71 -1.16
CA PHE A 111 -6.42 8.34 -1.64
C PHE A 111 -7.05 7.42 -2.68
N ILE A 112 -8.26 6.94 -2.40
CA ILE A 112 -8.94 5.99 -3.29
C ILE A 112 -9.56 6.81 -4.44
N PRO A 113 -9.26 6.47 -5.70
CA PRO A 113 -9.82 7.18 -6.85
C PRO A 113 -11.35 7.11 -6.85
N ALA A 114 -12.00 8.20 -7.27
CA ALA A 114 -13.46 8.26 -7.39
C ALA A 114 -14.01 7.41 -8.55
N ALA A 115 -13.15 7.04 -9.51
CA ALA A 115 -13.47 6.20 -10.65
C ALA A 115 -12.59 4.94 -10.65
N ILE A 116 -13.23 3.79 -10.82
CA ILE A 116 -12.60 2.51 -11.13
C ILE A 116 -12.81 2.29 -12.62
N LEU A 117 -11.79 1.83 -13.34
CA LEU A 117 -11.94 1.47 -14.74
C LEU A 117 -12.88 0.27 -14.86
N GLU A 118 -13.85 0.32 -15.77
CA GLU A 118 -14.78 -0.79 -16.02
C GLU A 118 -14.10 -2.03 -16.61
N GLN A 119 -12.88 -1.86 -17.10
CA GLN A 119 -12.04 -2.88 -17.70
C GLN A 119 -10.57 -2.62 -17.34
N ASP A 120 -9.74 -3.65 -17.46
CA ASP A 120 -8.29 -3.52 -17.28
C ASP A 120 -7.71 -2.46 -18.23
N LEU A 121 -6.72 -1.72 -17.76
CA LEU A 121 -5.98 -0.79 -18.61
C LEU A 121 -5.01 -1.59 -19.48
N GLU A 122 -5.30 -1.67 -20.76
CA GLU A 122 -4.45 -2.29 -21.76
C GLU A 122 -3.71 -1.21 -22.55
N PHE A 123 -2.38 -1.29 -22.55
CA PHE A 123 -1.54 -0.46 -23.40
C PHE A 123 -1.34 -1.11 -24.77
N MET A 124 -1.41 -0.29 -25.81
CA MET A 124 -1.32 -0.72 -27.19
C MET A 124 -0.19 0.02 -27.90
N THR A 125 0.43 -0.64 -28.86
CA THR A 125 1.37 0.03 -29.76
C THR A 125 0.62 0.75 -30.87
N ASP A 126 1.05 1.96 -31.20
CA ASP A 126 0.58 2.68 -32.38
C ASP A 126 1.55 2.39 -33.52
N SER A 127 1.08 1.64 -34.52
CA SER A 127 1.91 1.26 -35.68
C SER A 127 3.23 0.59 -35.28
N GLY A 128 3.19 -0.27 -34.25
CA GLY A 128 4.36 -0.97 -33.71
C GLY A 128 5.27 -0.13 -32.80
N LYS A 129 4.86 1.09 -32.43
CA LYS A 129 5.61 1.97 -31.52
C LYS A 129 4.87 2.17 -30.20
N THR A 130 5.58 1.95 -29.09
CA THR A 130 5.12 2.34 -27.76
C THR A 130 5.44 3.81 -27.54
N MET A 131 4.44 4.58 -27.09
CA MET A 131 4.60 6.00 -26.83
C MET A 131 4.83 6.21 -25.34
N ILE A 132 6.01 6.72 -24.98
CA ILE A 132 6.39 7.06 -23.61
C ILE A 132 6.28 8.57 -23.41
N THR A 133 5.73 9.00 -22.29
CA THR A 133 5.69 10.40 -21.85
C THR A 133 6.57 10.57 -20.62
N GLN A 134 7.13 11.77 -20.42
CA GLN A 134 7.93 12.10 -19.24
C GLN A 134 7.32 13.31 -18.53
N ASP A 135 7.27 13.29 -17.20
CA ASP A 135 6.85 14.43 -16.39
C ASP A 135 8.02 15.39 -16.07
N GLU A 136 7.73 16.51 -15.40
CA GLU A 136 8.74 17.51 -15.02
C GLU A 136 9.75 16.99 -13.97
N LEU A 137 9.44 15.88 -13.30
CA LEU A 137 10.31 15.23 -12.32
C LEU A 137 11.24 14.18 -12.97
N GLY A 138 11.10 13.95 -14.28
CA GLY A 138 11.86 12.96 -15.04
C GLY A 138 11.30 11.55 -14.97
N ASN A 139 10.12 11.34 -14.38
CA ASN A 139 9.47 10.03 -14.36
C ASN A 139 8.88 9.73 -15.74
N THR A 140 9.09 8.50 -16.21
CA THR A 140 8.59 8.03 -17.50
C THR A 140 7.36 7.15 -17.33
N TYR A 141 6.34 7.37 -18.16
CA TYR A 141 5.07 6.64 -18.15
C TYR A 141 4.66 6.23 -19.56
N ASP A 142 3.90 5.15 -19.69
CA ASP A 142 3.20 4.86 -20.93
C ASP A 142 2.14 5.94 -21.21
N ARG A 143 2.03 6.37 -22.46
CA ARG A 143 1.00 7.35 -22.87
C ARG A 143 -0.38 6.69 -22.82
N VAL A 144 -1.29 7.33 -22.09
CA VAL A 144 -2.69 6.88 -21.94
C VAL A 144 -3.61 7.63 -22.91
N GLY A 145 -4.66 6.94 -23.37
CA GLY A 145 -5.74 7.45 -24.22
C GLY A 145 -5.48 7.31 -25.73
N GLY A 146 -6.51 7.60 -26.54
CA GLY A 146 -6.42 7.52 -28.00
C GLY A 146 -6.07 6.11 -28.49
N PRO A 147 -5.15 5.95 -29.48
CA PRO A 147 -4.74 4.63 -29.96
C PRO A 147 -3.74 3.91 -29.04
N TYR A 148 -3.28 4.53 -27.95
CA TYR A 148 -2.19 4.02 -27.10
C TYR A 148 -2.67 3.15 -25.94
N SER A 149 -3.96 3.18 -25.64
CA SER A 149 -4.55 2.35 -24.59
C SER A 149 -6.06 2.21 -24.78
N ASN A 150 -6.67 1.21 -24.16
CA ASN A 150 -8.12 1.05 -24.15
C ASN A 150 -8.85 2.02 -23.18
N PHE A 151 -8.12 2.93 -22.52
CA PHE A 151 -8.69 3.95 -21.64
C PHE A 151 -9.54 4.96 -22.41
N LYS A 152 -10.80 5.10 -21.99
CA LYS A 152 -11.72 6.15 -22.43
C LYS A 152 -12.05 7.00 -21.19
N PRO A 153 -11.54 8.25 -21.11
CA PRO A 153 -11.79 9.12 -19.97
C PRO A 153 -13.27 9.44 -19.78
#